data_AF-A0A1I3KNT6-F1
#
_entry.id   AF-A0A1I3KNT6-F1
#
_cell.length_a   1.000
_cell.length_b   1.000
_cell.length_c   1.000
_cell.angle_alpha   90.00
_cell.angle_beta   90.00
_cell.angle_gamma   90.00
#
_symmetry.space_group_name_H-M   'P 1'
#
loop_
_entity.id
_entity.type
_entity.pdbx_description
1 polymer ?
#
loop_
_entity_poly.entity_id
_entity_poly.type
_entity_poly.pdbx_seq_one_letter_code
_entity_poly.pdbx_strand_id
1 'polypeptide(L)'
;MRQKQLLTSILLSTLCLSPLILPSPALTPALAASSLYTITYKLPPNPEKYLFLNVQMVTITNPLVVALQPPYVQEDYLVDMDSGGSHWKTFQDDNLRFQSSKKGFLWNIYNFIGVLPPFYPPNTNLNELNQRIERAEPYSPEERTLRESRAQLQMNAHLQPLIDAGYVLPEEIDDGMATKEFVATVLYRMFAEVRPYHGGIDLKDSDNIAVRWAVEVGLPGYVVDSKGYLYPDMPLRMEAGPSIYAQEYPYDRLFPFISLILPGRKTATGWEYYQVKLLPGMVPAQPRTLISINGKPYDPFDYSRDVYAATQTNAYYQASKKISQYITPRFAAMLDQARKDALKPRVWDWSRDVIHHPTFSQDVAAYRKNRSSYNLSKVYQAIRKHYNLSIPQDSISNIKSVLDHVK
;
A
#
# COMPACT_ATOMS: atom_id res chain seq x y z
N MET A 1 -43.47 -42.98 33.78
CA MET A 1 -42.90 -42.21 32.65
C MET A 1 -42.14 -41.01 33.19
N ARG A 2 -40.86 -41.24 33.56
CA ARG A 2 -39.89 -40.25 34.04
C ARG A 2 -38.87 -40.07 32.92
N GLN A 3 -39.03 -39.04 32.08
CA GLN A 3 -38.05 -38.73 31.03
C GLN A 3 -38.22 -37.31 30.47
N LYS A 4 -38.53 -36.32 31.33
CA LYS A 4 -38.65 -34.90 30.92
C LYS A 4 -38.06 -33.88 31.91
N GLN A 5 -37.08 -34.26 32.75
CA GLN A 5 -36.47 -33.34 33.73
C GLN A 5 -34.93 -33.43 33.82
N LEU A 6 -34.23 -33.76 32.73
CA LEU A 6 -32.77 -33.93 32.75
C LEU A 6 -31.98 -33.12 31.71
N LEU A 7 -32.61 -32.11 31.08
CA LEU A 7 -31.92 -31.24 30.11
C LEU A 7 -32.00 -29.74 30.43
N THR A 8 -32.45 -29.38 31.64
CA THR A 8 -32.50 -28.00 32.15
C THR A 8 -31.65 -27.82 33.41
N SER A 9 -30.45 -28.40 33.43
CA SER A 9 -29.48 -28.20 34.52
C SER A 9 -28.02 -28.06 34.05
N ILE A 10 -27.78 -27.84 32.76
CA ILE A 10 -26.46 -27.48 32.21
C ILE A 10 -26.55 -26.04 31.68
N LEU A 11 -26.90 -25.12 32.57
CA LEU A 11 -26.90 -23.68 32.26
C LEU A 11 -26.94 -22.87 33.57
N LEU A 12 -26.10 -23.23 34.56
CA LEU A 12 -25.90 -22.43 35.78
C LEU A 12 -24.74 -22.99 36.64
N SER A 13 -23.52 -22.99 36.10
CA SER A 13 -22.29 -23.11 36.91
C SER A 13 -21.03 -22.99 36.05
N THR A 14 -20.67 -21.77 35.63
CA THR A 14 -19.27 -21.37 35.35
C THR A 14 -19.20 -19.86 35.10
N LEU A 15 -19.53 -19.11 36.14
CA LEU A 15 -19.21 -17.68 36.26
C LEU A 15 -18.80 -17.43 37.71
N CYS A 16 -17.59 -17.85 38.05
CA CYS A 16 -16.85 -17.35 39.21
C CYS A 16 -15.38 -17.19 38.78
N LEU A 17 -15.01 -15.94 38.56
CA LEU A 17 -13.65 -15.45 38.39
C LEU A 17 -12.82 -15.75 39.64
N SER A 18 -11.66 -16.37 39.44
CA SER A 18 -10.47 -16.23 40.28
C SER A 18 -9.27 -16.46 39.36
N PRO A 19 -8.23 -15.60 39.39
CA PRO A 19 -7.12 -15.72 38.46
C PRO A 19 -6.26 -16.91 38.89
N LEU A 20 -6.37 -18.03 38.17
CA LEU A 20 -5.28 -18.98 38.13
C LEU A 20 -4.14 -18.30 37.36
N ILE A 21 -3.28 -17.63 38.12
CA ILE A 21 -1.90 -17.36 37.70
C ILE A 21 -1.28 -18.74 37.51
N LEU A 22 -1.43 -19.29 36.31
CA LEU A 22 -0.54 -20.33 35.84
C LEU A 22 0.82 -19.65 35.73
N PRO A 23 1.85 -20.09 36.48
CA PRO A 23 3.19 -19.65 36.17
C PRO A 23 3.43 -20.10 34.74
N SER A 24 3.51 -19.14 33.80
CA SER A 24 4.27 -19.38 32.58
C SER A 24 5.60 -19.97 33.05
N PRO A 25 6.08 -21.09 32.48
CA PRO A 25 7.38 -21.61 32.86
C PRO A 25 8.36 -20.46 32.72
N ALA A 26 8.87 -19.99 33.85
CA ALA A 26 9.97 -19.07 33.88
C ALA A 26 11.08 -19.79 33.14
N LEU A 27 11.34 -19.36 31.90
CA LEU A 27 12.52 -19.76 31.16
C LEU A 27 13.70 -19.37 32.04
N THR A 28 14.25 -20.37 32.72
CA THR A 28 15.48 -20.28 33.49
C THR A 28 16.57 -19.71 32.58
N PRO A 29 17.22 -18.60 32.95
CA PRO A 29 18.29 -18.03 32.16
C PRO A 29 19.58 -18.80 32.46
N ALA A 30 19.77 -19.97 31.87
CA ALA A 30 21.06 -20.66 31.87
C ALA A 30 21.12 -21.80 30.86
N LEU A 31 21.47 -21.47 29.63
CA LEU A 31 22.47 -22.16 28.81
C LEU A 31 22.67 -21.27 27.58
N ALA A 32 23.70 -20.43 27.64
CA ALA A 32 24.19 -19.72 26.46
C ALA A 32 24.83 -20.74 25.51
N ALA A 33 23.99 -21.54 24.83
CA ALA A 33 24.37 -22.11 23.57
C ALA A 33 24.76 -20.92 22.68
N SER A 34 25.98 -20.92 22.13
CA SER A 34 26.35 -19.96 21.10
C SER A 34 25.23 -19.97 20.06
N SER A 35 24.48 -18.88 19.94
CA SER A 35 23.42 -18.85 18.93
C SER A 35 24.11 -19.02 17.58
N LEU A 36 23.74 -20.06 16.84
CA LEU A 36 24.22 -20.30 15.47
C LEU A 36 24.03 -19.06 14.57
N TYR A 37 23.13 -18.17 14.98
CA TYR A 37 22.79 -16.94 14.31
C TYR A 37 23.20 -15.73 15.14
N THR A 38 23.88 -14.78 14.51
CA THR A 38 24.10 -13.43 15.04
C THR A 38 22.94 -12.55 14.59
N ILE A 39 22.02 -12.23 15.51
CA ILE A 39 20.89 -11.34 15.24
C ILE A 39 21.25 -9.93 15.69
N THR A 40 21.21 -8.98 14.77
CA THR A 40 21.41 -7.55 15.05
C THR A 40 20.24 -6.74 14.51
N TYR A 41 20.04 -5.55 15.04
CA TYR A 41 19.02 -4.63 14.54
C TYR A 41 19.51 -3.19 14.60
N LYS A 42 18.95 -2.35 13.72
CA LYS A 42 19.26 -0.92 13.68
C LYS A 42 17.98 -0.11 13.87
N LEU A 43 17.92 0.69 14.94
CA LEU A 43 16.84 1.66 15.11
C LEU A 43 17.14 2.86 14.20
N PRO A 44 16.25 3.19 13.25
CA PRO A 44 16.51 4.25 12.29
C PRO A 44 16.37 5.64 12.97
N PRO A 45 17.24 6.60 12.66
CA PRO A 45 17.07 7.98 13.15
C PRO A 45 15.82 8.66 12.59
N ASN A 46 15.38 8.21 11.39
CA ASN A 46 14.21 8.69 10.66
C ASN A 46 13.21 7.53 10.48
N PRO A 47 12.48 7.16 11.55
CA PRO A 47 11.63 5.97 11.53
C PRO A 47 10.48 6.05 10.52
N GLU A 48 10.01 7.25 10.17
CA GLU A 48 8.93 7.46 9.20
C GLU A 48 9.23 6.85 7.81
N LYS A 49 10.50 6.72 7.43
CA LYS A 49 10.89 6.08 6.15
C LYS A 49 10.62 4.58 6.12
N TYR A 50 10.47 3.97 7.29
CA TYR A 50 10.18 2.55 7.48
C TYR A 50 8.71 2.32 7.85
N LEU A 51 7.89 3.36 7.78
CA LEU A 51 6.46 3.27 8.07
C LEU A 51 5.81 2.26 7.11
N PHE A 52 5.29 1.18 7.68
CA PHE A 52 4.52 0.18 6.96
C PHE A 52 3.12 0.15 7.54
N LEU A 53 2.13 0.51 6.71
CA LEU A 53 0.72 0.51 7.10
C LEU A 53 -0.13 -0.28 6.11
N ASN A 54 -1.13 -0.94 6.68
CA ASN A 54 -2.35 -1.38 6.02
C ASN A 54 -3.52 -0.75 6.81
N VAL A 55 -4.66 -0.50 6.15
CA VAL A 55 -5.88 0.01 6.78
C VAL A 55 -6.35 -0.87 7.95
N GLN A 56 -6.07 -2.18 7.89
CA GLN A 56 -6.39 -3.15 8.96
C GLN A 56 -5.59 -2.94 10.25
N MET A 57 -4.50 -2.17 10.22
CA MET A 57 -3.66 -1.91 11.39
C MET A 57 -4.14 -0.70 12.20
N VAL A 58 -5.12 0.04 11.70
CA VAL A 58 -5.55 1.32 12.27
C VAL A 58 -7.06 1.38 12.44
N THR A 59 -7.51 2.14 13.44
CA THR A 59 -8.88 2.63 13.53
C THR A 59 -8.97 3.99 12.86
N ILE A 60 -9.89 4.14 11.91
CA ILE A 60 -10.22 5.43 11.30
C ILE A 60 -11.28 6.13 12.15
N THR A 61 -10.97 7.32 12.68
CA THR A 61 -11.88 8.07 13.56
C THR A 61 -12.79 9.05 12.83
N ASN A 62 -12.51 9.34 11.56
CA ASN A 62 -13.33 10.14 10.65
C ASN A 62 -13.64 9.33 9.36
N PRO A 63 -14.39 8.22 9.46
CA PRO A 63 -14.65 7.36 8.30
C PRO A 63 -15.36 8.14 7.19
N LEU A 64 -15.23 7.64 5.96
CA LEU A 64 -16.13 8.10 4.89
C LEU A 64 -17.55 7.73 5.28
N VAL A 65 -18.47 8.69 5.10
CA VAL A 65 -19.88 8.36 5.04
C VAL A 65 -20.10 7.82 3.64
N VAL A 66 -19.99 6.50 3.51
CA VAL A 66 -20.18 5.81 2.23
C VAL A 66 -21.59 6.10 1.76
N ALA A 67 -21.76 6.40 0.47
CA ALA A 67 -23.09 6.44 -0.11
C ALA A 67 -23.71 5.05 0.12
N LEU A 68 -24.73 4.96 0.99
CA LEU A 68 -25.37 3.72 1.40
C LEU A 68 -25.66 2.83 0.17
N GLN A 69 -24.85 1.78 -0.02
CA GLN A 69 -25.14 0.62 -0.87
C GLN A 69 -24.33 -0.58 -0.35
N PRO A 70 -24.96 -1.76 -0.22
CA PRO A 70 -24.50 -2.92 -0.99
C PRO A 70 -25.68 -3.83 -1.46
N PRO A 71 -25.53 -4.64 -2.53
CA PRO A 71 -24.72 -5.86 -2.40
C PRO A 71 -23.81 -6.23 -3.58
N TYR A 72 -23.82 -5.54 -4.73
CA TYR A 72 -23.05 -6.02 -5.90
C TYR A 72 -21.55 -5.78 -5.72
N VAL A 73 -20.85 -6.78 -5.19
CA VAL A 73 -19.42 -6.73 -4.90
C VAL A 73 -18.62 -7.29 -6.07
N GLN A 74 -17.29 -7.18 -5.97
CA GLN A 74 -16.39 -7.71 -6.98
C GLN A 74 -16.62 -9.21 -7.21
N GLU A 75 -16.86 -9.96 -6.14
CA GLU A 75 -17.16 -11.39 -6.18
C GLU A 75 -18.41 -11.67 -7.03
N ASP A 76 -19.47 -10.86 -6.90
CA ASP A 76 -20.68 -11.03 -7.72
C ASP A 76 -20.39 -10.81 -9.21
N TYR A 77 -19.57 -9.82 -9.54
CA TYR A 77 -19.11 -9.58 -10.91
C TYR A 77 -18.37 -10.80 -11.47
N LEU A 78 -17.39 -11.32 -10.73
CA LEU A 78 -16.61 -12.46 -11.20
C LEU A 78 -17.47 -13.71 -11.34
N VAL A 79 -18.38 -13.95 -10.41
CA VAL A 79 -19.33 -15.06 -10.45
C VAL A 79 -20.26 -14.90 -11.67
N ASP A 80 -20.74 -13.70 -11.97
CA ASP A 80 -21.65 -13.44 -13.11
C ASP A 80 -20.97 -13.50 -14.48
N MET A 81 -19.69 -13.16 -14.55
CA MET A 81 -18.87 -13.28 -15.76
C MET A 81 -18.32 -14.71 -15.99
N ASP A 82 -18.37 -15.57 -14.97
CA ASP A 82 -17.98 -16.97 -15.10
C ASP A 82 -19.08 -17.80 -15.78
N SER A 83 -18.90 -18.02 -17.08
CA SER A 83 -19.79 -18.82 -17.91
C SER A 83 -19.68 -20.33 -17.69
N GLY A 84 -18.71 -20.80 -16.88
CA GLY A 84 -18.38 -22.22 -16.71
C GLY A 84 -18.67 -22.83 -15.33
N GLY A 85 -19.05 -22.03 -14.33
CA GLY A 85 -19.16 -22.48 -12.93
C GLY A 85 -17.81 -22.88 -12.31
N SER A 86 -16.71 -22.49 -12.96
CA SER A 86 -15.33 -22.75 -12.56
C SER A 86 -14.76 -21.75 -11.57
N HIS A 87 -15.46 -20.64 -11.32
CA HIS A 87 -14.98 -19.51 -10.52
C HIS A 87 -14.44 -19.95 -9.16
N TRP A 88 -15.08 -20.91 -8.48
CA TRP A 88 -14.59 -21.39 -7.19
C TRP A 88 -13.22 -22.09 -7.26
N LYS A 89 -12.82 -22.60 -8.42
CA LYS A 89 -11.51 -23.23 -8.68
C LYS A 89 -10.49 -22.23 -9.21
N THR A 90 -10.92 -21.26 -10.01
CA THR A 90 -10.05 -20.25 -10.65
C THR A 90 -10.10 -18.89 -9.98
N PHE A 91 -10.77 -18.76 -8.83
CA PHE A 91 -11.09 -17.50 -8.15
C PHE A 91 -9.89 -16.58 -8.05
N GLN A 92 -8.75 -17.12 -7.61
CA GLN A 92 -7.52 -16.34 -7.41
C GLN A 92 -6.99 -15.79 -8.74
N ASP A 93 -6.96 -16.61 -9.79
CA ASP A 93 -6.48 -16.20 -11.12
C ASP A 93 -7.44 -15.19 -11.77
N ASP A 94 -8.75 -15.42 -11.66
CA ASP A 94 -9.78 -14.53 -12.19
C ASP A 94 -9.79 -13.19 -11.44
N ASN A 95 -9.63 -13.23 -10.12
CA ASN A 95 -9.47 -12.05 -9.28
C ASN A 95 -8.23 -11.25 -9.69
N LEU A 96 -7.06 -11.90 -9.79
CA LEU A 96 -5.83 -11.23 -10.17
C LEU A 96 -5.94 -10.61 -11.57
N ARG A 97 -6.51 -11.33 -12.54
CA ARG A 97 -6.75 -10.80 -13.90
C ARG A 97 -7.69 -9.60 -13.86
N PHE A 98 -8.77 -9.68 -13.11
CA PHE A 98 -9.70 -8.57 -12.97
C PHE A 98 -9.04 -7.36 -12.31
N GLN A 99 -8.38 -7.53 -11.15
CA GLN A 99 -7.70 -6.44 -10.43
C GLN A 99 -6.60 -5.76 -11.26
N SER A 100 -5.96 -6.50 -12.16
CA SER A 100 -4.94 -5.98 -13.08
C SER A 100 -5.49 -5.48 -14.41
N SER A 101 -6.79 -5.60 -14.67
CA SER A 101 -7.48 -4.97 -15.82
C SER A 101 -7.79 -3.50 -15.54
N LYS A 102 -8.00 -2.70 -16.59
CA LYS A 102 -8.43 -1.30 -16.44
C LYS A 102 -9.76 -1.20 -15.68
N LYS A 103 -10.75 -1.99 -16.07
CA LYS A 103 -12.08 -2.03 -15.41
C LYS A 103 -11.97 -2.40 -13.93
N GLY A 104 -11.19 -3.41 -13.57
CA GLY A 104 -11.04 -3.79 -12.16
C GLY A 104 -10.22 -2.80 -11.34
N PHE A 105 -9.19 -2.17 -11.90
CA PHE A 105 -8.53 -1.06 -11.24
C PHE A 105 -9.50 0.11 -10.99
N LEU A 106 -10.28 0.51 -11.99
CA LEU A 106 -11.26 1.59 -11.84
C LEU A 106 -12.38 1.22 -10.86
N TRP A 107 -12.84 -0.02 -10.84
CA TRP A 107 -13.78 -0.52 -9.83
C TRP A 107 -13.24 -0.34 -8.41
N ASN A 108 -11.96 -0.65 -8.20
CA ASN A 108 -11.29 -0.42 -6.91
C ASN A 108 -11.15 1.08 -6.61
N ILE A 109 -10.90 1.93 -7.60
CA ILE A 109 -10.91 3.39 -7.43
C ILE A 109 -12.29 3.90 -7.02
N TYR A 110 -13.37 3.45 -7.68
CA TYR A 110 -14.74 3.82 -7.30
C TYR A 110 -15.02 3.47 -5.82
N ASN A 111 -14.70 2.25 -5.41
CA ASN A 111 -14.90 1.80 -4.02
C ASN A 111 -14.00 2.56 -3.03
N PHE A 112 -12.76 2.88 -3.42
CA PHE A 112 -11.85 3.71 -2.63
C PHE A 112 -12.43 5.12 -2.39
N ILE A 113 -13.03 5.74 -3.41
CA ILE A 113 -13.66 7.06 -3.29
C ILE A 113 -14.89 6.99 -2.38
N GLY A 114 -15.72 5.95 -2.54
CA GLY A 114 -16.80 5.56 -1.62
C GLY A 114 -17.98 6.53 -1.47
N VAL A 115 -17.90 7.74 -2.03
CA VAL A 115 -18.95 8.78 -1.93
C VAL A 115 -19.70 9.03 -3.23
N LEU A 116 -19.28 8.41 -4.34
CA LEU A 116 -19.94 8.53 -5.63
C LEU A 116 -21.09 7.52 -5.70
N PRO A 117 -22.32 7.94 -5.99
CA PRO A 117 -23.43 7.00 -6.23
C PRO A 117 -23.27 6.34 -7.62
N PRO A 118 -23.73 5.08 -7.79
CA PRO A 118 -23.72 4.44 -9.11
C PRO A 118 -24.74 5.12 -10.05
N PHE A 119 -24.41 5.21 -11.33
CA PHE A 119 -25.25 5.82 -12.36
C PHE A 119 -25.84 4.75 -13.29
N TYR A 120 -27.12 4.41 -13.09
CA TYR A 120 -27.82 3.49 -13.98
C TYR A 120 -28.49 4.23 -15.13
N PRO A 121 -28.50 3.66 -16.36
CA PRO A 121 -29.29 4.19 -17.45
C PRO A 121 -30.79 4.36 -17.08
N PRO A 122 -31.50 5.31 -17.71
CA PRO A 122 -32.94 5.46 -17.53
C PRO A 122 -33.67 4.14 -17.84
N ASN A 123 -34.67 3.80 -17.01
CA ASN A 123 -35.49 2.58 -17.11
C ASN A 123 -34.78 1.26 -16.77
N THR A 124 -33.57 1.29 -16.21
CA THR A 124 -32.95 0.08 -15.67
C THR A 124 -33.75 -0.47 -14.48
N ASN A 125 -34.28 -1.70 -14.63
CA ASN A 125 -34.98 -2.43 -13.57
C ASN A 125 -34.15 -3.64 -13.10
N LEU A 126 -33.25 -3.42 -12.14
CA LEU A 126 -32.40 -4.48 -11.59
C LEU A 126 -33.20 -5.59 -10.89
N ASN A 127 -34.33 -5.26 -10.27
CA ASN A 127 -35.16 -6.24 -9.57
C ASN A 127 -35.77 -7.24 -10.55
N GLU A 128 -36.25 -6.76 -11.70
CA GLU A 128 -36.76 -7.63 -12.76
C GLU A 128 -35.66 -8.49 -13.37
N LEU A 129 -34.47 -7.92 -13.61
CA LEU A 129 -33.33 -8.69 -14.10
C LEU A 129 -32.93 -9.82 -13.12
N ASN A 130 -32.87 -9.53 -11.82
CA ASN A 130 -32.60 -10.54 -10.80
C ASN A 130 -33.68 -11.64 -10.77
N GLN A 131 -34.96 -11.27 -10.85
CA GLN A 131 -36.05 -12.26 -10.93
C GLN A 131 -35.99 -13.13 -12.19
N ARG A 132 -35.52 -12.59 -13.31
CA ARG A 132 -35.33 -13.37 -14.55
C ARG A 132 -34.19 -14.36 -14.40
N ILE A 133 -33.08 -13.96 -13.77
CA ILE A 133 -31.95 -14.86 -13.47
C ILE A 133 -32.42 -16.01 -12.57
N GLU A 134 -33.14 -15.70 -11.48
CA GLU A 134 -33.64 -16.71 -10.54
C GLU A 134 -34.62 -17.73 -11.16
N ARG A 135 -35.33 -17.34 -12.23
CA ARG A 135 -36.29 -18.20 -12.93
C ARG A 135 -35.68 -18.97 -14.09
N ALA A 136 -34.51 -18.56 -14.59
CA ALA A 136 -33.85 -19.24 -15.70
C ALA A 136 -33.34 -20.62 -15.25
N GLU A 137 -33.23 -21.55 -16.20
CA GLU A 137 -32.66 -22.87 -15.91
C GLU A 137 -31.17 -22.72 -15.52
N PRO A 138 -30.72 -23.30 -14.39
CA PRO A 138 -29.32 -23.21 -13.98
C PRO A 138 -28.36 -23.71 -15.05
N TYR A 139 -27.28 -22.96 -15.27
CA TYR A 139 -26.25 -23.18 -16.27
C TYR A 139 -26.72 -23.10 -17.73
N SER A 140 -27.97 -22.67 -17.99
CA SER A 140 -28.49 -22.48 -19.35
C SER A 140 -27.82 -21.29 -20.06
N PRO A 141 -27.81 -21.25 -21.41
CA PRO A 141 -27.35 -20.08 -22.16
C PRO A 141 -28.12 -18.80 -21.82
N GLU A 142 -29.41 -18.92 -21.50
CA GLU A 142 -30.25 -17.79 -21.10
C GLU A 142 -29.78 -17.21 -19.76
N GLU A 143 -29.62 -18.05 -18.73
CA GLU A 143 -29.14 -17.60 -17.42
C GLU A 143 -27.78 -16.90 -17.55
N ARG A 144 -26.84 -17.49 -18.31
CA ARG A 144 -25.52 -16.90 -18.55
C ARG A 144 -25.61 -15.50 -19.17
N THR A 145 -26.42 -15.35 -20.21
CA THR A 145 -26.62 -14.07 -20.88
C THR A 145 -27.22 -13.02 -19.93
N LEU A 146 -28.17 -13.42 -19.07
CA LEU A 146 -28.76 -12.53 -18.08
C LEU A 146 -27.75 -12.10 -17.00
N ARG A 147 -26.91 -13.02 -16.54
CA ARG A 147 -25.86 -12.74 -15.55
C ARG A 147 -24.75 -11.85 -16.11
N GLU A 148 -24.27 -12.13 -17.32
CA GLU A 148 -23.33 -11.26 -18.04
C GLU A 148 -23.93 -9.86 -18.25
N SER A 149 -25.21 -9.78 -18.63
CA SER A 149 -25.91 -8.49 -18.76
C SER A 149 -25.99 -7.74 -17.44
N ARG A 150 -26.21 -8.44 -16.30
CA ARG A 150 -26.20 -7.83 -14.97
C ARG A 150 -24.81 -7.32 -14.62
N ALA A 151 -23.77 -8.12 -14.85
CA ALA A 151 -22.38 -7.74 -14.60
C ALA A 151 -21.96 -6.51 -15.38
N GLN A 152 -22.26 -6.45 -16.68
CA GLN A 152 -21.89 -5.32 -17.52
C GLN A 152 -22.64 -4.04 -17.14
N LEU A 153 -23.93 -4.17 -16.80
CA LEU A 153 -24.76 -3.06 -16.32
C LEU A 153 -24.23 -2.50 -15.00
N GLN A 154 -23.91 -3.38 -14.05
CA GLN A 154 -23.33 -3.01 -12.76
C GLN A 154 -21.97 -2.34 -12.95
N MET A 155 -21.07 -2.95 -13.73
CA MET A 155 -19.76 -2.38 -14.07
C MET A 155 -19.90 -0.97 -14.62
N ASN A 156 -20.69 -0.78 -15.67
CA ASN A 156 -20.87 0.54 -16.29
C ASN A 156 -21.44 1.56 -15.31
N ALA A 157 -22.39 1.16 -14.46
CA ALA A 157 -22.99 2.06 -13.48
C ALA A 157 -21.99 2.53 -12.41
N HIS A 158 -20.98 1.72 -12.10
CA HIS A 158 -19.92 2.09 -11.14
C HIS A 158 -18.78 2.85 -11.80
N LEU A 159 -18.53 2.64 -13.10
CA LEU A 159 -17.48 3.36 -13.82
C LEU A 159 -17.92 4.74 -14.30
N GLN A 160 -19.19 4.93 -14.67
CA GLN A 160 -19.69 6.21 -15.17
C GLN A 160 -19.43 7.39 -14.22
N PRO A 161 -19.63 7.29 -12.89
CA PRO A 161 -19.31 8.38 -11.97
C PRO A 161 -17.83 8.80 -11.97
N LEU A 162 -16.90 7.90 -12.34
CA LEU A 162 -15.48 8.25 -12.48
C LEU A 162 -15.23 9.08 -13.73
N ILE A 163 -16.00 8.84 -14.80
CA ILE A 163 -15.99 9.65 -16.02
C ILE A 163 -16.55 11.03 -15.70
N ASP A 164 -17.70 11.10 -15.05
CA ASP A 164 -18.39 12.35 -14.71
C ASP A 164 -17.53 13.22 -13.78
N ALA A 165 -16.73 12.60 -12.92
CA ALA A 165 -15.78 13.28 -12.05
C ALA A 165 -14.48 13.69 -12.77
N GLY A 166 -14.29 13.33 -14.04
CA GLY A 166 -13.11 13.67 -14.84
C GLY A 166 -11.85 12.87 -14.49
N TYR A 167 -11.97 11.75 -13.77
CA TYR A 167 -10.82 10.91 -13.40
C TYR A 167 -10.40 9.95 -14.52
N VAL A 168 -11.32 9.60 -15.41
CA VAL A 168 -11.09 8.72 -16.57
C VAL A 168 -11.89 9.21 -17.77
N LEU A 169 -11.35 9.04 -18.97
CA LEU A 169 -12.05 9.34 -20.22
C LEU A 169 -12.83 8.11 -20.70
N PRO A 170 -13.98 8.27 -21.40
CA PRO A 170 -14.77 7.14 -21.89
C PRO A 170 -13.95 6.14 -22.73
N GLU A 171 -13.09 6.64 -23.61
CA GLU A 171 -12.24 5.85 -24.49
C GLU A 171 -11.13 5.07 -23.76
N GLU A 172 -10.85 5.39 -22.50
CA GLU A 172 -9.85 4.67 -21.71
C GLU A 172 -10.43 3.42 -21.02
N ILE A 173 -11.76 3.25 -21.03
CA ILE A 173 -12.46 2.11 -20.41
C ILE A 173 -12.61 0.99 -21.44
N ASP A 174 -11.61 0.12 -21.49
CA ASP A 174 -11.58 -1.09 -22.31
C ASP A 174 -11.25 -2.34 -21.47
N ASP A 175 -11.22 -3.51 -22.13
CA ASP A 175 -10.85 -4.79 -21.50
C ASP A 175 -9.33 -5.00 -21.41
N GLY A 176 -8.55 -3.94 -21.63
CA GLY A 176 -7.10 -3.95 -21.54
C GLY A 176 -6.58 -4.04 -20.11
N MET A 177 -5.27 -4.25 -20.01
CA MET A 177 -4.54 -4.27 -18.75
C MET A 177 -4.36 -2.84 -18.20
N ALA A 178 -4.46 -2.68 -16.88
CA ALA A 178 -4.10 -1.46 -16.19
C ALA A 178 -2.57 -1.32 -16.12
N THR A 179 -2.00 -0.63 -17.10
CA THR A 179 -0.56 -0.32 -17.14
C THR A 179 -0.18 0.71 -16.07
N LYS A 180 1.11 0.83 -15.75
CA LYS A 180 1.62 1.90 -14.88
C LYS A 180 1.22 3.28 -15.40
N GLU A 181 1.27 3.50 -16.71
CA GLU A 181 0.83 4.77 -17.29
C GLU A 181 -0.65 5.06 -17.04
N PHE A 182 -1.51 4.06 -17.26
CA PHE A 182 -2.94 4.21 -17.02
C PHE A 182 -3.24 4.49 -15.54
N VAL A 183 -2.66 3.68 -14.63
CA VAL A 183 -2.80 3.87 -13.18
C VAL A 183 -2.31 5.26 -12.76
N ALA A 184 -1.15 5.70 -13.25
CA ALA A 184 -0.60 7.01 -12.93
C ALA A 184 -1.50 8.14 -13.43
N THR A 185 -2.03 8.01 -14.64
CA THR A 185 -2.89 9.01 -15.27
C THR A 185 -4.18 9.23 -14.48
N VAL A 186 -4.86 8.14 -14.09
CA VAL A 186 -6.06 8.22 -13.26
C VAL A 186 -5.75 8.86 -11.90
N LEU A 187 -4.69 8.40 -11.22
CA LEU A 187 -4.31 8.95 -9.92
C LEU A 187 -3.84 10.41 -10.00
N TYR A 188 -3.18 10.80 -11.09
CA TYR A 188 -2.76 12.18 -11.32
C TYR A 188 -3.98 13.09 -11.44
N ARG A 189 -4.99 12.73 -12.24
CA ARG A 189 -6.24 13.49 -12.35
C ARG A 189 -6.96 13.63 -11.00
N MET A 190 -6.87 12.62 -10.13
CA MET A 190 -7.45 12.66 -8.80
C MET A 190 -6.68 13.58 -7.82
N PHE A 191 -5.34 13.51 -7.83
CA PHE A 191 -4.51 14.05 -6.73
C PHE A 191 -3.59 15.20 -7.13
N ALA A 192 -3.45 15.56 -8.41
CA ALA A 192 -2.51 16.59 -8.86
C ALA A 192 -2.76 17.97 -8.22
N GLU A 193 -4.01 18.29 -7.87
CA GLU A 193 -4.32 19.56 -7.19
C GLU A 193 -3.73 19.62 -5.77
N VAL A 194 -3.83 18.52 -5.02
CA VAL A 194 -3.34 18.44 -3.63
C VAL A 194 -1.89 17.98 -3.52
N ARG A 195 -1.36 17.36 -4.57
CA ARG A 195 0.04 16.98 -4.73
C ARG A 195 0.48 17.27 -6.17
N PRO A 196 0.84 18.52 -6.51
CA PRO A 196 1.27 18.86 -7.87
C PRO A 196 2.63 18.25 -8.18
N TYR A 197 2.93 18.02 -9.46
CA TYR A 197 4.26 17.62 -9.91
C TYR A 197 5.23 18.81 -9.86
N HIS A 198 6.45 18.62 -9.35
CA HIS A 198 7.44 19.69 -9.22
C HIS A 198 8.50 19.72 -10.33
N GLY A 199 8.44 18.82 -11.31
CA GLY A 199 9.40 18.82 -12.43
C GLY A 199 10.74 18.14 -12.12
N GLY A 200 10.85 17.39 -11.02
CA GLY A 200 12.14 16.82 -10.58
C GLY A 200 12.54 15.52 -11.27
N ILE A 201 11.61 14.82 -11.92
CA ILE A 201 11.86 13.45 -12.44
C ILE A 201 12.08 13.48 -13.95
N ASP A 202 13.17 12.85 -14.41
CA ASP A 202 13.49 12.72 -15.83
C ASP A 202 13.69 11.24 -16.21
N LEU A 203 12.64 10.61 -16.74
CA LEU A 203 12.63 9.18 -17.11
C LEU A 203 13.10 9.00 -18.55
N LYS A 204 13.85 7.93 -18.82
CA LYS A 204 14.37 7.64 -20.16
C LYS A 204 13.32 7.14 -21.16
N ASP A 205 12.20 6.66 -20.67
CA ASP A 205 11.17 5.95 -21.43
C ASP A 205 9.77 6.58 -21.30
N SER A 206 9.66 7.77 -20.70
CA SER A 206 8.39 8.48 -20.62
C SER A 206 8.54 9.97 -20.36
N ASP A 207 7.87 10.77 -21.20
CA ASP A 207 7.63 12.20 -20.98
C ASP A 207 6.25 12.47 -20.34
N ASN A 208 5.46 11.41 -20.06
CA ASN A 208 4.14 11.57 -19.49
C ASN A 208 4.24 12.14 -18.06
N ILE A 209 3.62 13.32 -17.85
CA ILE A 209 3.67 14.05 -16.58
C ILE A 209 3.10 13.23 -15.41
N ALA A 210 2.06 12.44 -15.65
CA ALA A 210 1.44 11.61 -14.62
C ALA A 210 2.39 10.49 -14.17
N VAL A 211 3.11 9.89 -15.11
CA VAL A 211 4.11 8.86 -14.84
C VAL A 211 5.28 9.42 -14.04
N ARG A 212 5.81 10.59 -14.45
CA ARG A 212 6.86 11.29 -13.71
C ARG A 212 6.41 11.74 -12.33
N TRP A 213 5.16 12.19 -12.21
CA TRP A 213 4.53 12.52 -10.93
C TRP A 213 4.45 11.31 -10.00
N ALA A 214 4.03 10.15 -10.51
CA ALA A 214 3.91 8.93 -9.71
C ALA A 214 5.27 8.52 -9.11
N VAL A 215 6.34 8.65 -9.89
CA VAL A 215 7.72 8.44 -9.42
C VAL A 215 8.12 9.51 -8.39
N GLU A 216 7.78 10.79 -8.62
CA GLU A 216 8.10 11.90 -7.70
C GLU A 216 7.39 11.78 -6.34
N VAL A 217 6.12 11.38 -6.33
CA VAL A 217 5.41 11.04 -5.10
C VAL A 217 6.03 9.78 -4.49
N GLY A 218 6.48 8.87 -5.36
CA GLY A 218 6.97 7.54 -5.03
C GLY A 218 5.83 6.64 -4.58
N LEU A 219 4.81 6.59 -5.43
CA LEU A 219 3.73 5.63 -5.32
C LEU A 219 4.30 4.20 -5.31
N PRO A 220 3.77 3.30 -4.47
CA PRO A 220 4.13 1.89 -4.53
C PRO A 220 3.94 1.34 -5.95
N GLY A 221 4.96 0.64 -6.45
CA GLY A 221 4.97 0.06 -7.78
C GLY A 221 5.62 0.91 -8.89
N TYR A 222 6.05 2.14 -8.57
CA TYR A 222 6.74 3.04 -9.50
C TYR A 222 8.25 3.08 -9.23
N VAL A 223 8.87 1.91 -9.23
CA VAL A 223 10.31 1.76 -8.99
C VAL A 223 11.06 1.82 -10.32
N VAL A 224 11.98 2.77 -10.40
CA VAL A 224 12.86 2.97 -11.56
C VAL A 224 14.07 2.06 -11.43
N ASP A 225 14.46 1.41 -12.53
CA ASP A 225 15.66 0.59 -12.55
C ASP A 225 16.95 1.43 -12.47
N SER A 226 18.09 0.76 -12.30
CA SER A 226 19.40 1.42 -12.22
C SER A 226 19.82 2.16 -13.49
N LYS A 227 19.14 1.91 -14.61
CA LYS A 227 19.40 2.58 -15.89
C LYS A 227 18.50 3.80 -16.10
N GLY A 228 17.49 4.03 -15.26
CA GLY A 228 16.57 5.16 -15.37
C GLY A 228 15.27 4.86 -16.12
N TYR A 229 14.91 3.58 -16.29
CA TYR A 229 13.68 3.14 -16.96
C TYR A 229 12.61 2.73 -15.94
N LEU A 230 11.35 2.99 -16.28
CA LEU A 230 10.19 2.61 -15.47
C LEU A 230 9.33 1.51 -16.13
N TYR A 231 9.32 1.44 -17.46
CA TYR A 231 8.46 0.58 -18.29
C TYR A 231 6.96 0.90 -18.10
N PRO A 232 6.50 2.08 -18.58
CA PRO A 232 5.16 2.60 -18.32
C PRO A 232 4.00 1.78 -18.93
N ASP A 233 4.29 1.02 -19.98
CA ASP A 233 3.39 0.11 -20.70
C ASP A 233 3.16 -1.23 -19.99
N MET A 234 3.93 -1.51 -18.93
CA MET A 234 3.83 -2.74 -18.13
C MET A 234 2.84 -2.57 -16.97
N PRO A 235 2.30 -3.66 -16.40
CA PRO A 235 1.46 -3.58 -15.20
C PRO A 235 2.26 -3.06 -13.99
N LEU A 236 1.53 -2.60 -12.96
CA LEU A 236 2.13 -2.15 -11.71
C LEU A 236 2.90 -3.31 -11.04
N ARG A 237 4.13 -3.06 -10.57
CA ARG A 237 5.00 -4.07 -9.93
C ARG A 237 5.88 -3.43 -8.87
N MET A 238 6.09 -4.11 -7.74
CA MET A 238 6.94 -3.59 -6.66
C MET A 238 8.43 -3.61 -7.01
N GLU A 239 8.82 -4.44 -7.96
CA GLU A 239 10.19 -4.52 -8.47
C GLU A 239 10.31 -3.78 -9.80
N ALA A 240 11.49 -3.19 -10.03
CA ALA A 240 11.82 -2.57 -11.30
C ALA A 240 12.00 -3.61 -12.42
N GLY A 241 11.73 -3.21 -13.66
CA GLY A 241 11.98 -4.02 -14.86
C GLY A 241 10.72 -4.31 -15.71
N PRO A 242 10.93 -4.78 -16.95
CA PRO A 242 9.85 -5.10 -17.87
C PRO A 242 9.33 -6.51 -17.60
N SER A 243 8.15 -6.60 -16.97
CA SER A 243 7.45 -7.88 -16.80
C SER A 243 5.98 -7.66 -17.05
N ILE A 244 5.44 -8.48 -17.94
CA ILE A 244 4.02 -8.50 -18.28
C ILE A 244 3.16 -9.22 -17.23
N TYR A 245 3.79 -9.93 -16.28
CA TYR A 245 3.08 -10.61 -15.20
C TYR A 245 2.60 -9.62 -14.15
N ALA A 246 1.29 -9.49 -14.02
CA ALA A 246 0.65 -8.77 -12.94
C ALA A 246 0.84 -9.50 -11.60
N GLN A 247 0.95 -8.73 -10.51
CA GLN A 247 1.02 -9.24 -9.14
C GLN A 247 -0.04 -8.47 -8.32
N GLU A 248 -0.63 -9.09 -7.30
CA GLU A 248 -1.62 -8.43 -6.42
C GLU A 248 -0.96 -7.42 -5.48
N TYR A 249 0.24 -7.78 -5.00
CA TYR A 249 0.98 -7.04 -3.97
C TYR A 249 1.19 -5.53 -4.23
N PRO A 250 1.45 -5.04 -5.46
CA PRO A 250 1.55 -3.63 -5.75
C PRO A 250 0.27 -2.84 -5.44
N TYR A 251 -0.92 -3.38 -5.76
CA TYR A 251 -2.20 -2.73 -5.48
C TYR A 251 -2.51 -2.72 -3.97
N ASP A 252 -2.22 -3.83 -3.28
CA ASP A 252 -2.32 -3.94 -1.81
C ASP A 252 -1.47 -2.92 -1.06
N ARG A 253 -0.43 -2.38 -1.70
CA ARG A 253 0.42 -1.33 -1.14
C ARG A 253 -0.01 0.05 -1.59
N LEU A 254 -0.44 0.19 -2.85
CA LEU A 254 -0.88 1.44 -3.44
C LEU A 254 -2.10 2.01 -2.72
N PHE A 255 -3.16 1.21 -2.52
CA PHE A 255 -4.39 1.71 -1.90
C PHE A 255 -4.17 2.19 -0.45
N PRO A 256 -3.51 1.43 0.44
CA PRO A 256 -3.16 1.96 1.76
C PRO A 256 -2.25 3.19 1.73
N PHE A 257 -1.35 3.30 0.75
CA PHE A 257 -0.53 4.49 0.59
C PHE A 257 -1.39 5.72 0.26
N ILE A 258 -2.26 5.65 -0.75
CA ILE A 258 -3.12 6.78 -1.12
C ILE A 258 -4.16 7.08 -0.04
N SER A 259 -4.67 6.08 0.68
CA SER A 259 -5.58 6.29 1.82
C SER A 259 -4.88 6.97 3.00
N LEU A 260 -3.68 6.54 3.38
CA LEU A 260 -3.09 6.91 4.67
C LEU A 260 -2.00 7.98 4.57
N ILE A 261 -1.25 8.02 3.46
CA ILE A 261 -0.10 8.93 3.27
C ILE A 261 -0.47 10.15 2.43
N LEU A 262 -1.38 10.01 1.46
CA LEU A 262 -1.96 11.14 0.75
C LEU A 262 -3.27 11.61 1.43
N PRO A 263 -3.82 12.77 1.03
CA PRO A 263 -5.18 13.18 1.41
C PRO A 263 -6.24 12.25 0.79
N GLY A 264 -6.29 10.98 1.20
CA GLY A 264 -7.09 9.95 0.54
C GLY A 264 -8.59 9.95 0.83
N ARG A 265 -9.09 10.87 1.65
CA ARG A 265 -10.51 10.94 2.02
C ARG A 265 -11.21 11.98 1.15
N LYS A 266 -12.05 11.53 0.20
CA LYS A 266 -12.84 12.45 -0.62
C LYS A 266 -14.00 13.05 0.18
N THR A 267 -14.12 14.37 0.18
CA THR A 267 -15.24 15.13 0.74
C THR A 267 -15.85 16.03 -0.33
N ALA A 268 -16.98 16.69 0.00
CA ALA A 268 -17.61 17.66 -0.89
C ALA A 268 -16.70 18.86 -1.21
N THR A 269 -15.80 19.23 -0.31
CA THR A 269 -14.90 20.39 -0.45
C THR A 269 -13.53 20.05 -1.03
N GLY A 270 -13.18 18.76 -1.15
CA GLY A 270 -11.89 18.36 -1.70
C GLY A 270 -11.39 17.03 -1.13
N TRP A 271 -10.08 16.92 -1.03
CA TRP A 271 -9.38 15.75 -0.51
C TRP A 271 -8.79 16.06 0.86
N GLU A 272 -9.02 15.18 1.82
CA GLU A 272 -8.58 15.35 3.21
C GLU A 272 -7.86 14.11 3.73
N TYR A 273 -7.14 14.25 4.84
CA TYR A 273 -6.53 13.10 5.50
C TYR A 273 -7.53 12.35 6.38
N TYR A 274 -7.43 11.02 6.37
CA TYR A 274 -8.00 10.22 7.45
C TYR A 274 -7.24 10.47 8.75
N GLN A 275 -7.99 10.65 9.82
CA GLN A 275 -7.55 10.61 11.21
C GLN A 275 -7.53 9.16 11.65
N VAL A 276 -6.36 8.70 12.09
CA VAL A 276 -6.14 7.29 12.39
C VAL A 276 -5.43 7.10 13.72
N LYS A 277 -5.73 5.99 14.37
CA LYS A 277 -5.04 5.50 15.56
C LYS A 277 -4.58 4.07 15.32
N LEU A 278 -3.36 3.75 15.74
CA LEU A 278 -2.85 2.39 15.65
C LEU A 278 -3.63 1.47 16.58
N LEU A 279 -4.03 0.30 16.09
CA LEU A 279 -4.71 -0.70 16.91
C LEU A 279 -3.75 -1.32 17.94
N PRO A 280 -4.26 -1.74 19.11
CA PRO A 280 -3.45 -2.45 20.11
C PRO A 280 -2.75 -3.67 19.51
N GLY A 281 -1.47 -3.85 19.83
CA GLY A 281 -0.66 -4.97 19.35
C GLY A 281 -0.09 -4.82 17.93
N MET A 282 -0.54 -3.83 17.16
CA MET A 282 0.01 -3.56 15.82
C MET A 282 1.36 -2.85 15.90
N VAL A 283 2.22 -3.12 14.92
CA VAL A 283 3.55 -2.49 14.79
C VAL A 283 3.66 -1.87 13.40
N PRO A 284 3.74 -0.54 13.26
CA PRO A 284 3.67 0.16 11.96
C PRO A 284 5.02 0.17 11.23
N ALA A 285 5.77 -0.92 11.32
CA ALA A 285 7.02 -1.18 10.64
C ALA A 285 7.20 -2.69 10.53
N GLN A 286 7.89 -3.14 9.49
CA GLN A 286 8.24 -4.55 9.38
C GLN A 286 9.58 -4.78 10.08
N PRO A 287 9.66 -5.56 11.18
CA PRO A 287 10.92 -5.81 11.89
C PRO A 287 12.04 -6.30 10.96
N ARG A 288 11.61 -7.08 9.98
CA ARG A 288 12.35 -7.60 8.83
C ARG A 288 13.18 -6.56 8.06
N THR A 289 12.73 -5.30 7.98
CA THR A 289 13.47 -4.21 7.33
C THR A 289 14.55 -3.57 8.20
N LEU A 290 14.58 -3.94 9.49
CA LEU A 290 15.44 -3.36 10.52
C LEU A 290 16.35 -4.39 11.20
N ILE A 291 16.16 -5.68 10.89
CA ILE A 291 16.91 -6.81 11.43
C ILE A 291 17.92 -7.31 10.40
N SER A 292 19.09 -7.70 10.88
CA SER A 292 20.11 -8.41 10.12
C SER A 292 20.44 -9.74 10.79
N ILE A 293 20.60 -10.78 9.98
CA ILE A 293 20.95 -12.14 10.39
C ILE A 293 22.33 -12.44 9.82
N ASN A 294 23.29 -12.79 10.69
CA ASN A 294 24.68 -13.04 10.32
C ASN A 294 25.31 -11.89 9.52
N GLY A 295 24.98 -10.65 9.90
CA GLY A 295 25.49 -9.42 9.27
C GLY A 295 24.84 -9.07 7.92
N LYS A 296 23.90 -9.90 7.42
CA LYS A 296 23.14 -9.61 6.20
C LYS A 296 21.74 -9.09 6.54
N PRO A 297 21.19 -8.13 5.77
CA PRO A 297 19.78 -7.76 5.89
C PRO A 297 18.89 -9.00 5.81
N TYR A 298 17.86 -9.07 6.64
CA TYR A 298 16.90 -10.16 6.55
C TYR A 298 16.13 -10.09 5.23
N ASP A 299 16.16 -11.19 4.47
CA ASP A 299 15.37 -11.37 3.26
C ASP A 299 14.22 -12.36 3.55
N PRO A 300 12.96 -11.93 3.52
CA PRO A 300 11.82 -12.82 3.73
C PRO A 300 11.63 -13.86 2.61
N PHE A 301 12.25 -13.67 1.45
CA PHE A 301 12.18 -14.59 0.32
C PHE A 301 13.37 -15.55 0.28
N ASP A 302 14.32 -15.39 1.19
CA ASP A 302 15.31 -16.41 1.48
C ASP A 302 14.65 -17.53 2.31
N TYR A 303 14.08 -18.50 1.61
CA TYR A 303 13.47 -19.70 2.19
C TYR A 303 14.51 -20.73 2.68
N SER A 304 15.78 -20.36 2.81
CA SER A 304 16.76 -21.24 3.43
C SER A 304 16.31 -21.61 4.84
N ARG A 305 16.54 -22.87 5.19
CA ARG A 305 16.26 -23.42 6.52
C ARG A 305 16.90 -22.57 7.63
N ASP A 306 18.04 -21.96 7.33
CA ASP A 306 18.83 -21.15 8.25
C ASP A 306 18.12 -19.83 8.61
N VAL A 307 17.59 -19.11 7.60
CA VAL A 307 16.84 -17.86 7.84
C VAL A 307 15.55 -18.16 8.63
N TYR A 308 14.83 -19.21 8.27
CA TYR A 308 13.64 -19.64 9.01
C TYR A 308 13.98 -19.95 10.48
N ALA A 309 14.98 -20.80 10.73
CA ALA A 309 15.40 -21.18 12.07
C ALA A 309 15.86 -19.96 12.89
N ALA A 310 16.55 -19.00 12.27
CA ALA A 310 16.99 -17.77 12.92
C ALA A 310 15.81 -16.93 13.45
N THR A 311 14.69 -16.86 12.72
CA THR A 311 13.47 -16.12 13.15
C THR A 311 12.78 -16.72 14.38
N GLN A 312 13.03 -17.99 14.69
CA GLN A 312 12.47 -18.70 15.85
C GLN A 312 13.33 -18.54 17.13
N THR A 313 14.44 -17.80 17.06
CA THR A 313 15.34 -17.62 18.20
C THR A 313 14.85 -16.53 19.15
N ASN A 314 15.14 -16.69 20.45
CA ASN A 314 14.86 -15.65 21.46
C ASN A 314 15.53 -14.31 21.09
N ALA A 315 16.73 -14.33 20.50
CA ALA A 315 17.41 -13.12 20.02
C ALA A 315 16.57 -12.35 18.98
N TYR A 316 15.95 -13.04 18.03
CA TYR A 316 15.05 -12.44 17.04
C TYR A 316 13.80 -11.84 17.69
N TYR A 317 13.16 -12.57 18.62
CA TYR A 317 12.00 -12.05 19.36
C TYR A 317 12.34 -10.80 20.18
N GLN A 318 13.50 -10.78 20.87
CA GLN A 318 13.94 -9.60 21.62
C GLN A 318 14.25 -8.42 20.70
N ALA A 319 14.90 -8.63 19.55
CA ALA A 319 15.14 -7.58 18.56
C ALA A 319 13.82 -6.99 18.03
N SER A 320 12.88 -7.86 17.64
CA SER A 320 11.53 -7.45 17.18
C SER A 320 10.76 -6.68 18.25
N LYS A 321 10.85 -7.11 19.52
CA LYS A 321 10.25 -6.40 20.66
C LYS A 321 10.87 -5.02 20.85
N LYS A 322 12.20 -4.89 20.77
CA LYS A 322 12.89 -3.60 20.89
C LYS A 322 12.51 -2.63 19.76
N ILE A 323 12.37 -3.14 18.54
CA ILE A 323 11.86 -2.37 17.39
C ILE A 323 10.43 -1.89 17.67
N SER A 324 9.53 -2.78 18.11
CA SER A 324 8.16 -2.41 18.43
C SER A 324 8.08 -1.35 19.54
N GLN A 325 8.85 -1.51 20.61
CA GLN A 325 8.95 -0.53 21.71
C GLN A 325 9.46 0.84 21.24
N TYR A 326 10.29 0.88 20.19
CA TYR A 326 10.78 2.12 19.61
C TYR A 326 9.75 2.77 18.67
N ILE A 327 9.14 1.99 17.79
CA ILE A 327 8.28 2.48 16.70
C ILE A 327 6.85 2.79 17.17
N THR A 328 6.23 1.88 17.94
CA THR A 328 4.80 1.97 18.28
C THR A 328 4.42 3.28 18.97
N PRO A 329 5.16 3.78 19.99
CA PRO A 329 4.84 5.06 20.63
C PRO A 329 5.01 6.29 19.72
N ARG A 330 5.75 6.14 18.61
CA ARG A 330 6.06 7.22 17.66
C ARG A 330 5.11 7.26 16.47
N PHE A 331 4.15 6.34 16.37
CA PHE A 331 3.29 6.18 15.22
C PHE A 331 2.68 7.48 14.70
N ALA A 332 2.05 8.27 15.58
CA ALA A 332 1.39 9.52 15.17
C ALA A 332 2.38 10.53 14.56
N ALA A 333 3.55 10.69 15.18
CA ALA A 333 4.60 11.58 14.69
C ALA A 333 5.23 11.06 13.38
N MET A 334 5.42 9.73 13.28
CA MET A 334 5.90 9.09 12.05
C MET A 334 4.94 9.29 10.89
N LEU A 335 3.64 9.10 11.12
CA LEU A 335 2.62 9.29 10.08
C LEU A 335 2.54 10.75 9.62
N ASP A 336 2.53 11.70 10.56
CA ASP A 336 2.54 13.13 10.25
C ASP A 336 3.79 13.52 9.45
N GLN A 337 4.97 13.02 9.85
CA GLN A 337 6.20 13.28 9.11
C GLN A 337 6.19 12.63 7.72
N ALA A 338 5.68 11.39 7.59
CA ALA A 338 5.56 10.72 6.29
C ALA A 338 4.62 11.47 5.34
N ARG A 339 3.50 12.02 5.84
CA ARG A 339 2.58 12.87 5.06
C ARG A 339 3.26 14.16 4.61
N LYS A 340 3.97 14.85 5.52
CA LYS A 340 4.74 16.06 5.18
C LYS A 340 5.84 15.77 4.16
N ASP A 341 6.51 14.64 4.28
CA ASP A 341 7.53 14.20 3.33
C ASP A 341 6.92 13.86 1.97
N ALA A 342 5.75 13.22 1.92
CA ALA A 342 5.07 12.90 0.68
C ALA A 342 4.72 14.14 -0.17
N LEU A 343 4.58 15.31 0.46
CA LEU A 343 4.33 16.59 -0.24
C LEU A 343 5.59 17.21 -0.87
N LYS A 344 6.79 16.78 -0.47
CA LYS A 344 8.05 17.31 -0.99
C LYS A 344 8.40 16.69 -2.35
N PRO A 345 9.13 17.40 -3.23
CA PRO A 345 9.75 16.79 -4.41
C PRO A 345 10.73 15.69 -4.01
N ARG A 346 11.07 14.79 -4.94
CA ARG A 346 12.14 13.80 -4.76
C ARG A 346 13.43 14.29 -5.37
N VAL A 347 14.55 13.85 -4.79
CA VAL A 347 15.85 13.95 -5.45
C VAL A 347 15.92 12.89 -6.54
N TRP A 348 16.26 13.33 -7.75
CA TRP A 348 16.47 12.47 -8.91
C TRP A 348 17.93 12.48 -9.35
N ASP A 349 18.42 13.67 -9.69
CA ASP A 349 19.80 13.90 -10.13
C ASP A 349 20.52 14.72 -9.08
N TRP A 350 21.44 14.09 -8.36
CA TRP A 350 22.22 14.77 -7.32
C TRP A 350 23.01 15.98 -7.83
N SER A 351 23.48 15.97 -9.09
CA SER A 351 24.22 17.10 -9.65
C SER A 351 23.30 18.29 -9.80
N ARG A 352 22.16 18.12 -10.49
CA ARG A 352 21.16 19.18 -10.69
C ARG A 352 20.45 19.59 -9.39
N ASP A 353 19.94 18.62 -8.65
CA ASP A 353 19.00 18.83 -7.53
C ASP A 353 19.71 19.21 -6.23
N VAL A 354 21.01 18.93 -6.09
CA VAL A 354 21.75 19.25 -4.86
C VAL A 354 23.00 20.07 -5.14
N ILE A 355 23.89 19.63 -6.02
CA ILE A 355 25.19 20.28 -6.20
C ILE A 355 25.06 21.66 -6.84
N HIS A 356 24.26 21.77 -7.89
CA HIS A 356 24.05 23.01 -8.64
C HIS A 356 22.78 23.75 -8.23
N HIS A 357 21.98 23.19 -7.32
CA HIS A 357 20.74 23.79 -6.88
C HIS A 357 21.01 25.04 -6.00
N PRO A 358 20.46 26.22 -6.34
CA PRO A 358 20.76 27.48 -5.65
C PRO A 358 20.56 27.41 -4.13
N THR A 359 19.49 26.75 -3.68
CA THR A 359 19.15 26.57 -2.26
C THR A 359 20.29 25.97 -1.42
N PHE A 360 21.10 25.07 -1.97
CA PHE A 360 22.14 24.38 -1.21
C PHE A 360 23.55 24.90 -1.50
N SER A 361 23.71 25.77 -2.50
CA SER A 361 25.01 26.25 -3.00
C SER A 361 25.97 26.71 -1.89
N GLN A 362 25.49 27.51 -0.93
CA GLN A 362 26.29 28.02 0.18
C GLN A 362 26.77 26.91 1.12
N ASP A 363 25.86 26.00 1.50
CA ASP A 363 26.18 24.92 2.43
C ASP A 363 27.06 23.85 1.77
N VAL A 364 26.84 23.56 0.48
CA VAL A 364 27.67 22.68 -0.34
C VAL A 364 29.08 23.25 -0.47
N ALA A 365 29.22 24.55 -0.79
CA ALA A 365 30.52 25.21 -0.88
C ALA A 365 31.25 25.21 0.47
N ALA A 366 30.55 25.50 1.57
CA ALA A 366 31.11 25.46 2.92
C ALA A 366 31.60 24.06 3.30
N TYR A 367 30.84 23.00 2.94
CA TYR A 367 31.27 21.63 3.13
C TYR A 367 32.49 21.29 2.26
N ARG A 368 32.46 21.60 0.95
CA ARG A 368 33.58 21.28 0.04
C ARG A 368 34.88 21.98 0.45
N LYS A 369 34.81 23.17 1.06
CA LYS A 369 35.97 23.91 1.58
C LYS A 369 36.56 23.30 2.85
N ASN A 370 35.73 22.99 3.85
CA ASN A 370 36.21 22.65 5.20
C ASN A 370 36.07 21.16 5.57
N ARG A 371 35.28 20.39 4.81
CA ARG A 371 34.94 18.97 5.00
C ARG A 371 34.51 18.60 6.44
N SER A 372 33.99 19.56 7.21
CA SER A 372 33.64 19.35 8.61
C SER A 372 32.32 18.58 8.77
N SER A 373 32.22 17.78 9.84
CA SER A 373 30.98 17.05 10.19
C SER A 373 29.80 17.98 10.47
N TYR A 374 30.07 19.19 10.97
CA TYR A 374 29.06 20.23 11.15
C TYR A 374 28.46 20.66 9.80
N ASN A 375 29.30 21.02 8.81
CA ASN A 375 28.84 21.44 7.49
C ASN A 375 28.13 20.29 6.76
N LEU A 376 28.64 19.07 6.86
CA LEU A 376 27.98 17.87 6.32
C LEU A 376 26.56 17.70 6.90
N SER A 377 26.44 17.82 8.22
CA SER A 377 25.15 17.68 8.90
C SER A 377 24.18 18.79 8.49
N LYS A 378 24.68 20.02 8.31
CA LYS A 378 23.89 21.16 7.83
C LYS A 378 23.32 20.91 6.43
N VAL A 379 24.17 20.48 5.48
CA VAL A 379 23.74 20.13 4.12
C VAL A 379 22.71 19.00 4.16
N TYR A 380 22.97 17.92 4.89
CA TYR A 380 22.04 16.79 5.02
C TYR A 380 20.66 17.21 5.54
N GLN A 381 20.60 18.02 6.60
CA GLN A 381 19.33 18.50 7.14
C GLN A 381 18.61 19.45 6.17
N ALA A 382 19.35 20.29 5.43
CA ALA A 382 18.77 21.16 4.40
C ALA A 382 18.12 20.34 3.28
N ILE A 383 18.82 19.31 2.77
CA ILE A 383 18.30 18.39 1.75
C ILE A 383 17.05 17.67 2.27
N ARG A 384 17.08 17.08 3.48
CA ARG A 384 15.93 16.36 4.06
C ARG A 384 14.73 17.27 4.33
N LYS A 385 14.98 18.54 4.65
CA LYS A 385 13.91 19.54 4.81
C LYS A 385 13.23 19.84 3.47
N HIS A 386 13.99 19.87 2.38
CA HIS A 386 13.49 20.25 1.05
C HIS A 386 12.91 19.07 0.26
N TYR A 387 13.54 17.89 0.33
CA TYR A 387 13.19 16.72 -0.49
C TYR A 387 12.63 15.55 0.32
N ASN A 388 11.78 14.76 -0.34
CA ASN A 388 11.42 13.42 0.09
C ASN A 388 12.53 12.44 -0.30
N LEU A 389 13.41 12.11 0.64
CA LEU A 389 14.46 11.12 0.41
C LEU A 389 13.93 9.68 0.56
N SER A 390 14.33 8.78 -0.33
CA SER A 390 14.14 7.33 -0.13
C SER A 390 15.05 6.79 0.98
N ILE A 391 14.80 5.57 1.48
CA ILE A 391 15.62 4.95 2.52
C ILE A 391 17.12 4.96 2.17
N PRO A 392 17.56 4.59 0.95
CA PRO A 392 18.96 4.71 0.57
C PRO A 392 19.46 6.16 0.52
N GLN A 393 18.65 7.11 0.05
CA GLN A 393 19.07 8.51 -0.07
C GLN A 393 19.17 9.21 1.29
N ASP A 394 18.36 8.80 2.27
CA ASP A 394 18.28 9.38 3.62
C ASP A 394 19.40 8.87 4.53
N SER A 395 20.65 9.11 4.11
CA SER A 395 21.87 8.65 4.78
C SER A 395 22.95 9.72 4.70
N ILE A 396 23.45 10.14 5.86
CA ILE A 396 24.53 11.14 5.94
C ILE A 396 25.80 10.68 5.20
N SER A 397 26.09 9.38 5.19
CA SER A 397 27.22 8.80 4.47
C SER A 397 27.02 8.87 2.95
N ASN A 398 25.80 8.70 2.48
CA ASN A 398 25.50 8.79 1.04
C ASN A 398 25.53 10.24 0.58
N ILE A 399 24.99 11.17 1.37
CA ILE A 399 25.13 12.61 1.10
C ILE A 399 26.61 13.01 1.09
N LYS A 400 27.42 12.52 2.03
CA LYS A 400 28.88 12.74 2.02
C LYS A 400 29.50 12.26 0.70
N SER A 401 29.19 11.03 0.28
CA SER A 401 29.71 10.46 -0.96
C SER A 401 29.31 11.30 -2.18
N VAL A 402 28.07 11.78 -2.24
CA VAL A 402 27.60 12.69 -3.30
C VAL A 402 28.41 13.98 -3.31
N LEU A 403 28.56 14.64 -2.16
CA LEU A 403 29.30 15.91 -2.06
C LEU A 403 30.79 15.79 -2.38
N ASP A 404 31.37 14.60 -2.19
CA ASP A 404 32.76 14.29 -2.48
C ASP A 404 33.02 13.96 -3.96
N HIS A 405 32.08 13.27 -4.63
CA HIS A 405 32.33 12.65 -5.94
C HIS A 405 31.47 13.17 -7.09
N VAL A 406 30.26 13.65 -6.82
CA VAL A 406 29.39 14.23 -7.86
C VAL A 406 29.87 15.63 -8.16
N LYS A 407 30.02 15.95 -9.45
CA LYS A 407 30.52 17.25 -9.90
C LYS A 407 29.40 18.27 -10.01
#